data_AF-A0A4Y2X6V9-F1
#
_entry.id   AF-A0A4Y2X6V9-F1
#
_cell.length_a   1.000
_cell.length_b   1.000
_cell.length_c   1.000
_cell.angle_alpha   90.00
_cell.angle_beta   90.00
_cell.angle_gamma   90.00
#
_symmetry.space_group_name_H-M   'P 1'
#
loop_
_entity.id
_entity.type
_entity.pdbx_description
1 polymer ?
#
loop_
_entity_poly.entity_id
_entity_poly.type
_entity_poly.pdbx_seq_one_letter_code
_entity_poly.pdbx_strand_id
1 'polypeptide(L)'
;MSCPLNAQAAAIFVPIEYADVVHVNVLAAKSRAAPVNIITIPRLELLNATVGAPLCKSVLLALQWGNVKQHYWTDSTTVLGWIQCEELWLVSANNRVQEIRKLTHLTLWKIFQEHKSPADLLSRGCSSHQFSYSRCWEGPKWLLQTEENWPVTKPVFDEQSFLKEKRKTNPTSKSLTFVCSLNQTENNESSSKLLVFFKL
;
A
#
# COMPACT_ATOMS: atom_id res chain seq x y z
N MET A 1 -7.62 26.14 3.21
CA MET A 1 -8.74 25.24 3.53
C MET A 1 -8.41 23.86 2.99
N SER A 2 -7.93 22.96 3.84
CA SER A 2 -7.68 21.56 3.52
C SER A 2 -9.01 20.80 3.62
N CYS A 3 -9.51 20.27 2.49
CA CYS A 3 -10.71 19.44 2.46
C CYS A 3 -10.55 18.24 3.42
N PRO A 4 -11.59 17.86 4.19
CA PRO A 4 -11.53 16.70 5.07
C PRO A 4 -11.27 15.42 4.27
N LEU A 5 -10.48 14.53 4.87
CA LEU A 5 -10.16 13.20 4.37
C LEU A 5 -11.41 12.32 4.49
N ASN A 6 -12.07 12.04 3.37
CA ASN A 6 -13.44 11.51 3.40
C ASN A 6 -13.54 10.01 3.12
N ALA A 7 -12.45 9.34 2.70
CA ALA A 7 -12.52 7.95 2.35
C ALA A 7 -11.22 7.17 2.59
N GLN A 8 -11.37 5.88 2.83
CA GLN A 8 -10.35 4.87 2.67
C GLN A 8 -10.45 4.31 1.25
N ALA A 9 -9.34 4.16 0.54
CA ALA A 9 -9.35 3.65 -0.82
C ALA A 9 -8.21 2.64 -1.08
N ALA A 10 -8.54 1.60 -1.84
CA ALA A 10 -7.58 0.66 -2.40
C ALA A 10 -7.95 0.31 -3.84
N ALA A 11 -6.94 0.15 -4.69
CA ALA A 11 -7.11 -0.26 -6.07
C ALA A 11 -6.10 -1.37 -6.43
N ILE A 12 -6.53 -2.29 -7.27
CA ILE A 12 -5.76 -3.45 -7.71
C ILE A 12 -5.60 -3.35 -9.21
N PHE A 13 -4.35 -3.38 -9.64
CA PHE A 13 -3.95 -3.30 -11.04
C PHE A 13 -3.21 -4.57 -11.44
N VAL A 14 -3.37 -4.96 -12.70
CA VAL A 14 -2.60 -6.02 -13.35
C VAL A 14 -1.90 -5.44 -14.58
N PRO A 15 -0.57 -5.26 -14.55
CA PRO A 15 0.22 -5.08 -15.75
C PRO A 15 0.35 -6.42 -16.46
N ILE A 16 0.07 -6.40 -17.77
CA ILE A 16 0.19 -7.51 -18.69
C ILE A 16 1.13 -7.06 -19.79
N GLU A 17 2.23 -7.78 -19.97
CA GLU A 17 3.18 -7.54 -21.03
C GLU A 17 2.84 -8.45 -22.21
N TYR A 18 2.65 -7.85 -23.38
CA TYR A 18 2.38 -8.55 -24.63
C TYR A 18 3.10 -7.85 -25.76
N ALA A 19 3.94 -8.58 -26.50
CA ALA A 19 4.73 -8.06 -27.62
C ALA A 19 5.50 -6.75 -27.27
N ASP A 20 6.24 -6.78 -26.15
CA ASP A 20 7.03 -5.67 -25.61
C ASP A 20 6.22 -4.41 -25.23
N VAL A 21 4.89 -4.53 -25.12
CA VAL A 21 4.00 -3.47 -24.66
C VAL A 21 3.34 -3.88 -23.35
N VAL A 22 3.46 -3.03 -22.33
CA VAL A 22 2.80 -3.24 -21.04
C VAL A 22 1.44 -2.54 -21.04
N HIS A 23 0.39 -3.32 -20.84
CA HIS A 23 -0.97 -2.85 -20.63
C HIS A 23 -1.35 -2.98 -19.17
N VAL A 24 -1.93 -1.94 -18.58
CA VAL A 24 -2.38 -1.94 -17.19
C VAL A 24 -3.89 -1.95 -17.14
N ASN A 25 -4.46 -2.88 -16.38
CA ASN A 25 -5.90 -2.97 -16.15
C ASN A 25 -6.23 -2.88 -14.66
N VAL A 26 -7.33 -2.23 -14.31
CA VAL A 26 -7.92 -2.32 -12.96
C VAL A 26 -8.70 -3.62 -12.84
N LEU A 27 -8.34 -4.44 -11.87
CA LEU A 27 -9.11 -5.65 -11.53
C LEU A 27 -10.19 -5.36 -10.50
N ALA A 28 -9.89 -4.52 -9.52
CA ALA A 28 -10.84 -4.14 -8.50
C ALA A 28 -10.43 -2.81 -7.86
N ALA A 29 -11.44 -2.04 -7.43
CA ALA A 29 -11.24 -0.89 -6.57
C ALA A 29 -12.29 -0.92 -5.45
N LYS A 30 -11.91 -0.44 -4.27
CA LYS A 30 -12.82 -0.37 -3.12
C LYS A 30 -12.56 0.92 -2.37
N SER A 31 -13.65 1.65 -2.13
CA SER A 31 -13.67 2.84 -1.28
C SER A 31 -14.61 2.62 -0.10
N ARG A 32 -14.30 3.24 1.05
CA ARG A 32 -15.17 3.28 2.25
C ARG A 32 -15.12 4.68 2.83
N ALA A 33 -16.24 5.19 3.33
CA ALA A 33 -16.22 6.46 4.06
C ALA A 33 -15.23 6.38 5.24
N ALA A 34 -14.46 7.45 5.43
CA ALA A 34 -13.54 7.55 6.55
C ALA A 34 -14.32 7.54 7.89
N PRO A 35 -13.74 7.03 8.99
CA PRO A 35 -14.40 7.06 10.29
C PRO A 35 -14.70 8.50 10.72
N VAL A 36 -15.87 8.71 11.33
CA VAL A 36 -16.28 10.03 11.84
C VAL A 36 -15.42 10.50 13.02
N ASN A 37 -14.76 9.56 13.70
CA ASN A 37 -13.87 9.87 14.83
C ASN A 37 -12.56 10.47 14.34
N ILE A 38 -12.02 11.41 15.13
CA ILE A 38 -10.69 11.99 14.89
C ILE A 38 -9.65 10.88 15.03
N ILE A 39 -9.06 10.49 13.91
CA ILE A 39 -7.92 9.56 13.83
C ILE A 39 -6.71 10.27 13.24
N THR A 40 -5.52 9.83 13.61
CA THR A 40 -4.28 10.37 13.05
C THR A 40 -4.14 9.94 11.59
N ILE A 41 -3.43 10.74 10.79
CA ILE A 41 -3.15 10.46 9.37
C ILE A 41 -2.54 9.06 9.18
N PRO A 42 -1.52 8.63 9.97
CA PRO A 42 -0.96 7.28 9.86
C PRO A 42 -1.98 6.15 10.08
N ARG A 43 -2.93 6.36 10.98
CA ARG A 43 -3.98 5.37 11.24
C ARG A 43 -4.99 5.30 10.10
N LEU A 44 -5.29 6.43 9.46
CA LEU A 44 -6.14 6.43 8.28
C LEU A 44 -5.45 5.74 7.09
N GLU A 45 -4.14 5.97 6.91
CA GLU A 45 -3.31 5.25 5.92
C GLU A 45 -3.33 3.73 6.16
N LEU A 46 -3.21 3.30 7.43
CA LEU A 46 -3.27 1.89 7.81
C LEU A 46 -4.64 1.26 7.50
N LEU A 47 -5.72 2.04 7.55
CA LEU A 47 -7.05 1.55 7.19
C LEU A 47 -7.14 1.26 5.69
N ASN A 48 -6.44 2.01 4.83
CA ASN A 48 -6.36 1.68 3.40
C ASN A 48 -5.75 0.29 3.19
N ALA A 49 -4.62 0.02 3.85
CA ALA A 49 -3.96 -1.28 3.85
C ALA A 49 -4.90 -2.41 4.32
N THR A 50 -5.69 -2.13 5.37
CA THR A 50 -6.68 -3.06 5.93
C THR A 50 -7.84 -3.35 4.95
N VAL A 51 -8.16 -2.42 4.05
CA VAL A 51 -9.20 -2.62 3.03
C VAL A 51 -8.67 -3.39 1.82
N GLY A 52 -7.50 -3.03 1.30
CA GLY A 52 -7.01 -3.62 0.05
C GLY A 52 -6.31 -4.98 0.21
N ALA A 53 -5.75 -5.32 1.39
CA ALA A 53 -5.19 -6.66 1.59
C ALA A 53 -6.26 -7.78 1.47
N PRO A 54 -7.43 -7.68 2.14
CA PRO A 54 -8.55 -8.60 1.91
C PRO A 54 -9.09 -8.54 0.47
N LEU A 55 -9.17 -7.34 -0.13
CA LEU A 55 -9.63 -7.20 -1.53
C LEU A 55 -8.72 -7.98 -2.49
N CYS A 56 -7.40 -7.89 -2.30
CA CYS A 56 -6.42 -8.62 -3.08
C CYS A 56 -6.60 -10.12 -2.93
N LYS A 57 -6.74 -10.62 -1.70
CA LYS A 57 -7.05 -12.04 -1.46
C LYS A 57 -8.34 -12.48 -2.16
N SER A 58 -9.40 -11.66 -2.12
CA SER A 58 -10.65 -11.96 -2.82
C SER A 58 -10.48 -12.03 -4.34
N VAL A 59 -9.73 -11.11 -4.94
CA VAL A 59 -9.41 -11.12 -6.38
C VAL A 59 -8.61 -12.37 -6.76
N LEU A 60 -7.57 -12.69 -5.98
CA LEU A 60 -6.73 -13.88 -6.20
C LEU A 60 -7.55 -15.18 -6.16
N LEU A 61 -8.44 -15.30 -5.18
CA LEU A 61 -9.32 -16.46 -5.04
C LEU A 61 -10.34 -16.54 -6.20
N ALA A 62 -10.95 -15.42 -6.57
CA ALA A 62 -11.94 -15.37 -7.65
C ALA A 62 -11.33 -15.71 -9.02
N LEU A 63 -10.09 -15.28 -9.27
CA LEU A 63 -9.35 -15.55 -10.51
C LEU A 63 -8.55 -16.86 -10.45
N GLN A 64 -8.55 -17.58 -9.33
CA GLN A 64 -7.78 -18.80 -9.09
C GLN A 64 -6.27 -18.62 -9.34
N TRP A 65 -5.74 -17.43 -9.03
CA TRP A 65 -4.34 -17.10 -9.21
C TRP A 65 -3.52 -17.47 -7.97
N GLY A 66 -3.10 -18.74 -7.89
CA GLY A 66 -2.31 -19.25 -6.76
C GLY A 66 -0.86 -18.74 -6.71
N ASN A 67 -0.23 -18.50 -7.86
CA ASN A 67 1.21 -18.21 -7.98
C ASN A 67 1.52 -16.87 -8.66
N VAL A 68 0.59 -15.91 -8.64
CA VAL A 68 0.85 -14.59 -9.23
C VAL A 68 1.78 -13.78 -8.33
N LYS A 69 2.77 -13.10 -8.92
CA LYS A 69 3.69 -12.22 -8.19
C LYS A 69 2.92 -11.00 -7.69
N GLN A 70 3.06 -10.66 -6.41
CA GLN A 70 2.27 -9.60 -5.77
C GLN A 70 3.16 -8.45 -5.29
N HIS A 71 2.67 -7.21 -5.43
CA HIS A 71 3.29 -6.02 -4.87
C HIS A 71 2.26 -5.12 -4.19
N TYR A 72 2.56 -4.68 -2.98
CA TYR A 72 1.69 -3.82 -2.16
C TYR A 72 2.37 -2.45 -1.98
N TRP A 73 1.74 -1.38 -2.46
CA TRP A 73 2.30 -0.04 -2.44
C TRP A 73 1.52 0.88 -1.53
N THR A 74 2.19 1.41 -0.51
CA THR A 74 1.67 2.48 0.36
C THR A 74 2.53 3.72 0.18
N ASP A 75 1.95 4.90 0.29
CA ASP A 75 2.65 6.18 0.34
C ASP A 75 3.09 6.58 1.76
N SER A 76 2.73 5.77 2.76
CA SER A 76 3.04 6.01 4.16
C SER A 76 4.25 5.22 4.63
N THR A 77 5.32 5.95 4.96
CA THR A 77 6.53 5.38 5.56
C THR A 77 6.25 4.83 6.95
N THR A 78 5.28 5.42 7.67
CA THR A 78 4.84 4.95 8.99
C THR A 78 4.10 3.62 8.87
N VAL A 79 3.14 3.48 7.95
CA VAL A 79 2.43 2.21 7.71
C VAL A 79 3.38 1.13 7.24
N LEU A 80 4.28 1.46 6.30
CA LEU A 80 5.29 0.51 5.84
C LEU A 80 6.16 0.01 7.00
N GLY A 81 6.64 0.93 7.84
CA GLY A 81 7.42 0.61 9.03
C GLY A 81 6.64 -0.27 10.01
N TRP A 82 5.36 0.01 10.24
CA TRP A 82 4.52 -0.84 11.08
C TRP A 82 4.36 -2.25 10.53
N ILE A 83 4.20 -2.39 9.21
CA ILE A 83 4.03 -3.69 8.56
C ILE A 83 5.33 -4.48 8.51
N GLN A 84 6.49 -3.82 8.33
CA GLN A 84 7.78 -4.50 8.18
C GLN A 84 8.52 -4.73 9.50
N CYS A 85 8.35 -3.87 10.51
CA CYS A 85 9.07 -3.97 11.79
C CYS A 85 8.27 -4.72 12.86
N GLU A 86 8.93 -5.60 13.62
CA GLU A 86 8.36 -6.29 14.77
C GLU A 86 8.58 -5.47 16.05
N GLU A 87 7.74 -4.47 16.25
CA GLU A 87 7.82 -3.52 17.37
C GLU A 87 6.47 -3.39 18.08
N LEU A 88 6.49 -2.96 19.34
CA LEU A 88 5.28 -2.80 20.16
C LEU A 88 4.57 -1.47 19.84
N TRP A 89 3.72 -1.49 18.82
CA TRP A 89 2.83 -0.39 18.48
C TRP A 89 1.69 -0.20 19.49
N LEU A 90 1.02 0.95 19.43
CA LEU A 90 -0.28 1.11 20.07
C LEU A 90 -1.25 0.01 19.61
N VAL A 91 -2.07 -0.50 20.54
CA VAL A 91 -2.93 -1.70 20.34
C VAL A 91 -3.79 -1.60 19.08
N SER A 92 -4.35 -0.42 18.81
CA SER A 92 -5.20 -0.17 17.64
C SER A 92 -4.46 -0.35 16.31
N ALA A 93 -3.20 0.08 16.22
CA ALA A 93 -2.37 -0.10 15.04
C ALA A 93 -1.89 -1.55 14.95
N ASN A 94 -1.45 -2.15 16.07
CA ASN A 94 -0.96 -3.51 16.10
C ASN A 94 -2.02 -4.52 15.63
N ASN A 95 -3.26 -4.41 16.10
CA ASN A 95 -4.34 -5.32 15.69
C ASN A 95 -4.54 -5.34 14.17
N ARG A 96 -4.51 -4.17 13.51
CA ARG A 96 -4.64 -4.03 12.05
C ARG A 96 -3.42 -4.55 11.30
N VAL A 97 -2.22 -4.28 11.82
CA VAL A 97 -0.97 -4.85 11.25
C VAL A 97 -1.01 -6.38 11.28
N GLN A 98 -1.47 -6.97 12.38
CA GLN A 98 -1.60 -8.44 12.47
C GLN A 98 -2.65 -8.98 11.48
N GLU A 99 -3.76 -8.28 11.26
CA GLU A 99 -4.72 -8.65 10.20
C GLU A 99 -4.07 -8.64 8.81
N ILE A 100 -3.29 -7.62 8.49
CA ILE A 100 -2.58 -7.48 7.20
C ILE A 100 -1.53 -8.58 7.02
N ARG A 101 -0.72 -8.85 8.06
CA ARG A 101 0.33 -9.89 8.05
C ARG A 101 -0.22 -11.31 7.94
N LYS A 102 -1.46 -11.57 8.37
CA LYS A 102 -2.14 -12.85 8.13
C LYS A 102 -2.51 -13.06 6.65
N LEU A 103 -2.56 -11.99 5.86
CA LEU A 103 -3.02 -12.02 4.47
C LEU A 103 -1.89 -11.81 3.47
N THR A 104 -0.79 -11.17 3.87
CA THR A 104 0.28 -10.72 2.98
C THR A 104 1.64 -10.93 3.63
N HIS A 105 2.67 -11.14 2.81
CA HIS A 105 4.05 -11.24 3.30
C HIS A 105 4.69 -9.84 3.37
N LEU A 106 5.42 -9.57 4.46
CA LEU A 106 6.00 -8.25 4.76
C LEU A 106 6.99 -7.73 3.70
N THR A 107 7.70 -8.62 3.01
CA THR A 107 8.66 -8.25 1.94
C THR A 107 8.00 -7.78 0.65
N LEU A 108 6.69 -8.00 0.48
CA LEU A 108 5.94 -7.58 -0.70
C LEU A 108 5.51 -6.11 -0.63
N TRP A 109 5.66 -5.48 0.54
CA TRP A 109 5.28 -4.09 0.78
C TRP A 109 6.39 -3.12 0.38
N LYS A 110 6.02 -2.08 -0.38
CA LYS A 110 6.92 -1.07 -0.96
C LYS A 110 6.36 0.33 -0.70
N ILE A 111 7.25 1.33 -0.64
CA ILE A 111 6.86 2.74 -0.50
C ILE A 111 6.68 3.38 -1.88
N PHE A 112 5.56 4.07 -2.07
CA PHE A 112 5.25 4.86 -3.24
C PHE A 112 5.58 6.33 -2.97
N GLN A 113 6.51 6.92 -3.72
CA GLN A 113 6.97 8.29 -3.49
C GLN A 113 6.32 9.34 -4.39
N GLU A 114 5.54 8.94 -5.42
CA GLU A 114 4.96 9.94 -6.31
C GLU A 114 3.78 10.66 -5.66
N HIS A 115 3.74 11.98 -5.85
CA HIS A 115 2.75 12.85 -5.22
C HIS A 115 1.34 12.70 -5.82
N LYS A 116 1.18 11.99 -6.94
CA LYS A 116 -0.07 11.80 -7.68
C LYS A 116 -0.27 10.31 -7.99
N SER A 117 -0.88 9.59 -7.06
CA SER A 117 -1.33 8.22 -7.32
C SER A 117 -2.73 8.29 -7.94
N PRO A 118 -3.08 7.36 -8.84
CA PRO A 118 -4.46 7.17 -9.28
C PRO A 118 -5.50 7.09 -8.16
N ALA A 119 -5.11 6.59 -6.99
CA ALA A 119 -5.98 6.48 -5.83
C ALA A 119 -6.33 7.83 -5.17
N ASP A 120 -5.54 8.91 -5.40
CA ASP A 120 -5.81 10.26 -4.87
C ASP A 120 -7.13 10.85 -5.39
N LEU A 121 -7.42 10.60 -6.67
CA LEU A 121 -8.67 11.07 -7.28
C LEU A 121 -9.87 10.33 -6.72
N LEU A 122 -9.69 9.05 -6.38
CA LEU A 122 -10.75 8.21 -5.83
C LEU A 122 -11.05 8.52 -4.36
N SER A 123 -10.03 8.83 -3.56
CA SER A 123 -10.19 9.12 -2.13
C SER A 123 -10.82 10.48 -1.86
N ARG A 124 -10.56 11.49 -2.71
CA ARG A 124 -11.12 12.85 -2.59
C ARG A 124 -12.55 12.97 -3.09
N GLY A 125 -13.04 11.96 -3.80
CA GLY A 125 -14.23 12.07 -4.63
C GLY A 125 -13.93 12.85 -5.91
N CYS A 126 -14.31 12.27 -7.05
CA CYS A 126 -14.13 12.91 -8.35
C CYS A 126 -15.45 12.87 -9.13
N SER A 127 -15.72 13.91 -9.93
CA SER A 127 -16.84 13.86 -10.89
C SER A 127 -16.56 12.85 -11.99
N SER A 128 -17.59 12.41 -12.71
CA SER A 128 -17.44 11.53 -13.89
C SER A 128 -16.48 12.13 -14.92
N HIS A 129 -16.53 13.45 -15.13
CA HIS A 129 -15.61 14.16 -16.03
C HIS A 129 -14.16 14.14 -15.53
N GLN A 130 -13.92 14.40 -14.23
CA GLN A 130 -12.58 14.36 -13.65
C GLN A 130 -11.99 12.95 -13.69
N PHE A 131 -12.81 11.95 -13.39
CA PHE A 131 -12.43 10.55 -13.52
C PHE A 131 -11.97 10.27 -14.95
N SER A 132 -12.84 10.54 -15.94
CA SER A 132 -12.56 10.31 -17.37
C SER A 132 -11.30 11.03 -17.87
N TYR A 133 -11.10 12.30 -17.47
CA TYR A 133 -9.93 13.08 -17.89
C TYR A 133 -8.64 12.59 -17.24
N SER A 134 -8.71 12.18 -15.98
CA SER A 134 -7.52 11.76 -15.21
C SER A 134 -6.94 10.43 -15.66
N ARG A 135 -7.76 9.56 -16.26
CA ARG A 135 -7.39 8.21 -16.66
C ARG A 135 -6.75 7.41 -15.52
N CYS A 136 -7.22 7.61 -14.29
CA CYS A 136 -6.67 6.95 -13.12
C CYS A 136 -6.80 5.41 -13.19
N TRP A 137 -7.72 4.87 -13.99
CA TRP A 137 -7.80 3.44 -14.24
C TRP A 137 -6.62 2.88 -15.06
N GLU A 138 -5.81 3.71 -15.73
CA GLU A 138 -4.59 3.27 -16.41
C GLU A 138 -3.43 3.02 -15.43
N GLY A 139 -3.63 3.31 -14.14
CA GLY A 139 -2.58 3.18 -13.13
C GLY A 139 -1.52 4.28 -13.21
N PRO A 140 -0.48 4.21 -12.36
CA PRO A 140 0.67 5.11 -12.47
C PRO A 140 1.45 4.87 -13.76
N LYS A 141 2.04 5.90 -14.34
CA LYS A 141 2.73 5.80 -15.65
C LYS A 141 3.88 4.79 -15.66
N TRP A 142 4.63 4.69 -14.56
CA TRP A 142 5.71 3.70 -14.45
C TRP A 142 5.20 2.26 -14.45
N LEU A 143 3.91 2.03 -14.19
CA LEU A 143 3.30 0.70 -14.25
C LEU A 143 3.10 0.22 -15.70
N LEU A 144 3.13 1.15 -16.66
CA LEU A 144 3.19 0.89 -18.10
C LEU A 144 4.61 0.57 -18.58
N GLN A 145 5.58 0.49 -17.67
CA GLN A 145 6.94 0.06 -17.96
C GLN A 145 7.18 -1.34 -17.39
N THR A 146 8.22 -2.01 -17.89
CA THR A 146 8.67 -3.29 -17.36
C THR A 146 9.13 -3.15 -15.89
N GLU A 147 9.16 -4.26 -15.14
CA GLU A 147 9.42 -4.22 -13.70
C GLU A 147 10.81 -3.66 -13.35
N GLU A 148 11.79 -3.83 -14.24
CA GLU A 148 13.16 -3.33 -14.07
C GLU A 148 13.19 -1.80 -14.01
N ASN A 149 12.19 -1.14 -14.60
CA ASN A 149 12.03 0.31 -14.61
C ASN A 149 11.08 0.82 -13.52
N TRP A 150 10.51 -0.07 -12.70
CA TRP A 150 9.69 0.37 -11.58
C TRP A 150 10.55 1.08 -10.52
N PRO A 151 9.95 2.04 -9.78
CA PRO A 151 10.70 2.79 -8.79
C PRO A 151 11.28 1.85 -7.72
N VAL A 152 12.61 1.84 -7.60
CA VAL A 152 13.30 1.19 -6.47
C VAL A 152 13.30 2.15 -5.30
N THR A 153 12.28 2.07 -4.47
CA THR A 153 12.11 3.05 -3.41
C THR A 153 12.76 2.56 -2.12
N LYS A 154 13.77 3.30 -1.65
CA LYS A 154 14.29 3.15 -0.28
C LYS A 154 13.35 3.89 0.68
N PRO A 155 12.85 3.25 1.75
CA PRO A 155 12.03 3.95 2.72
C PRO A 155 12.83 5.06 3.40
N VAL A 156 12.40 6.32 3.20
CA VAL A 156 12.87 7.44 4.01
C VAL A 156 12.05 7.42 5.28
N PHE A 157 12.68 7.03 6.38
CA PHE A 157 11.98 6.85 7.64
C PHE A 157 11.78 8.19 8.35
N ASP A 158 10.52 8.58 8.55
CA ASP A 158 10.20 9.69 9.45
C ASP A 158 10.13 9.19 10.89
N GLU A 159 11.27 9.27 11.56
CA GLU A 159 11.43 8.84 12.94
C GLU A 159 10.48 9.57 13.89
N GLN A 160 10.12 10.84 13.62
CA GLN A 160 9.25 11.60 14.52
C GLN A 160 7.79 11.12 14.48
N SER A 161 7.26 10.84 13.29
CA SER A 161 5.91 10.26 13.14
C SER A 161 5.84 8.85 13.70
N PHE A 162 6.92 8.09 13.54
CA PHE A 162 7.04 6.73 14.05
C PHE A 162 7.09 6.67 15.58
N LEU A 163 7.89 7.52 16.22
CA LEU A 163 8.04 7.54 17.69
C LEU A 163 6.77 8.02 18.41
N LYS A 164 5.96 8.89 17.79
CA LYS A 164 4.68 9.35 18.37
C LYS A 164 3.66 8.23 18.57
N GLU A 165 3.75 7.17 17.77
CA GLU A 165 2.80 6.05 17.77
C GLU A 165 3.40 4.77 18.39
N LYS A 166 4.67 4.80 18.85
CA LYS A 166 5.27 3.74 19.64
C LYS A 166 4.63 3.68 21.03
N ARG A 167 4.33 2.48 21.52
CA ARG A 167 3.79 2.32 22.88
C ARG A 167 4.86 2.78 23.88
N LYS A 168 4.54 3.74 24.74
CA LYS A 168 5.41 4.10 25.87
C LYS A 168 5.47 2.91 26.83
N THR A 169 6.61 2.22 26.87
CA THR A 169 6.92 1.22 27.89
C THR A 169 7.80 1.88 28.95
N ASN A 170 7.60 1.53 30.23
CA ASN A 170 8.57 1.89 31.27
C ASN A 170 9.96 1.33 30.90
N PRO A 171 11.06 2.05 31.20
CA PRO A 171 12.38 1.67 30.72
C PRO A 171 12.87 0.43 31.49
N THR A 172 12.63 -0.74 30.91
CA THR A 172 13.30 -1.98 31.33
C THR A 172 13.44 -2.91 30.13
N SER A 173 14.07 -2.44 29.05
CA SER A 173 14.89 -3.31 28.21
C SER A 173 15.73 -2.49 27.24
N LYS A 174 16.89 -3.05 26.91
CA LYS A 174 18.03 -2.43 26.21
C LYS A 174 17.64 -1.85 24.85
N SER A 175 18.27 -0.72 24.52
CA SER A 175 18.28 -0.11 23.19
C SER A 175 18.60 -1.18 22.14
N LEU A 176 17.59 -1.55 21.34
CA LEU A 176 17.75 -2.46 20.22
C LEU A 176 18.10 -1.63 18.99
N THR A 177 19.31 -1.85 18.49
CA THR A 177 19.83 -1.29 17.24
C THR A 177 18.91 -1.67 16.09
N PHE A 178 18.38 -0.66 15.40
CA PHE A 178 17.51 -0.79 14.24
C PHE A 178 18.27 -1.45 13.08
N VAL A 179 17.96 -2.72 12.76
CA VAL A 179 18.44 -3.37 11.53
C VAL A 179 17.24 -4.04 10.86
N CYS A 180 16.57 -3.30 9.99
CA CYS A 180 15.59 -3.88 9.07
C CYS A 180 16.38 -4.44 7.87
N SER A 181 16.60 -5.76 7.86
CA SER A 181 17.34 -6.43 6.80
C SER A 181 16.43 -6.63 5.59
N LEU A 182 16.62 -5.84 4.54
CA LEU A 182 15.97 -6.01 3.24
C LEU A 182 16.71 -7.09 2.45
N ASN A 183 16.22 -8.33 2.47
CA ASN A 183 16.64 -9.34 1.50
C ASN A 183 15.64 -9.37 0.34
N GLN A 184 16.09 -8.92 -0.83
CA GLN A 184 15.39 -9.11 -2.10
C GLN A 184 15.98 -10.35 -2.78
N THR A 185 15.14 -11.33 -3.10
CA THR A 185 15.48 -12.42 -4.01
C THR A 185 14.71 -12.21 -5.30
N GLU A 186 15.42 -11.92 -6.38
CA GLU A 186 14.89 -11.90 -7.74
C GLU A 186 14.89 -13.34 -8.28
N ASN A 187 13.72 -13.81 -8.73
CA ASN A 187 13.61 -14.90 -9.69
C ASN A 187 12.76 -14.39 -10.84
N ASN A 188 13.34 -14.42 -12.04
CA ASN A 188 12.70 -14.06 -13.29
C ASN A 188 11.98 -15.27 -13.87
N GLU A 189 10.65 -15.27 -13.76
CA GLU A 189 9.77 -16.01 -14.66
C GLU A 189 8.67 -15.07 -15.15
N SER A 190 8.32 -15.23 -16.43
CA SER A 190 7.26 -14.48 -17.12
C SER A 190 5.89 -14.89 -16.59
N SER A 191 5.56 -14.44 -15.39
CA SER A 191 4.24 -14.56 -14.77
C SER A 191 3.60 -13.17 -14.69
N SER A 192 2.30 -13.09 -14.97
CA SER A 192 1.51 -11.88 -14.72
C SER A 192 1.75 -11.38 -13.29
N LYS A 193 1.75 -10.06 -13.10
CA LYS A 193 2.05 -9.42 -11.81
C LYS A 193 0.80 -8.73 -11.31
N LEU A 194 0.52 -8.85 -10.02
CA LEU A 194 -0.59 -8.20 -9.34
C LEU A 194 -0.06 -7.07 -8.47
N LEU A 195 -0.56 -5.86 -8.68
CA LEU A 195 -0.19 -4.71 -7.87
C LEU A 195 -1.38 -4.14 -7.12
N VAL A 196 -1.18 -3.83 -5.85
CA VAL A 196 -2.18 -3.25 -4.98
C VAL A 196 -1.67 -1.89 -4.52
N PHE A 197 -2.48 -0.86 -4.72
CA PHE A 197 -2.19 0.50 -4.29
C PHE A 197 -3.15 0.95 -3.20
N PHE A 198 -2.59 1.64 -2.21
CA PHE A 198 -3.29 2.22 -1.08
C PHE A 198 -3.02 3.72 -1.05
N LYS A 199 -4.05 4.55 -0.87
CA LYS A 199 -3.85 5.99 -0.66
C LYS A 199 -4.98 6.66 0.14
N LEU A 200 -4.60 7.73 0.85
CA LEU A 200 -5.45 8.68 1.59
C LEU A 200 -6.31 9.58 0.70
#